data_AF-A0AAE0VX16-F1
#
_entry.id   AF-A0AAE0VX16-F1
#
_cell.length_a   1.000
_cell.length_b   1.000
_cell.length_c   1.000
_cell.angle_alpha   90.00
_cell.angle_beta   90.00
_cell.angle_gamma   90.00
#
_symmetry.space_group_name_H-M   'P 1'
#
loop_
_entity.id
_entity.type
_entity.pdbx_description
1 polymer ?
#
loop_
_entity_poly.entity_id
_entity_poly.type
_entity_poly.pdbx_seq_one_letter_code
_entity_poly.pdbx_strand_id
1 'polypeptide(L)'
;MMLQAIVLIIVEYVHDAIIVEYVHDAIIVEYVHDEIIVEYVHDEIIVDYVHNEIIVDYVHDEIFVEYVHEEIIVEYVHDEFIVEYVHEEIIVEYVHDEFIVEYVHNEITVDYVHDEIIVEYVHDIIFVEYVHDVINFSTHFNSL
;
A
#
# COMPACT_ATOMS: atom_id res chain seq x y z
N MET A 1 -16.18 -26.76 -10.42
CA MET A 1 -16.66 -25.38 -10.27
C MET A 1 -16.60 -25.06 -8.80
N MET A 2 -15.48 -24.52 -8.34
CA MET A 2 -15.43 -23.86 -7.03
C MET A 2 -16.29 -22.61 -7.15
N LEU A 3 -17.22 -22.43 -6.22
CA LEU A 3 -17.86 -21.15 -6.02
C LEU A 3 -16.73 -20.21 -5.55
N GLN A 4 -16.28 -19.28 -6.39
CA GLN A 4 -15.52 -18.15 -5.88
C GLN A 4 -16.45 -17.42 -4.92
N ALA A 5 -16.06 -17.35 -3.65
CA ALA A 5 -16.86 -16.71 -2.63
C ALA A 5 -16.70 -15.20 -2.83
N ILE A 6 -17.78 -14.54 -3.26
CA ILE A 6 -17.94 -13.08 -3.25
C ILE A 6 -18.11 -12.71 -1.77
N VAL A 7 -17.01 -12.36 -1.10
CA VAL A 7 -16.96 -12.13 0.35
C VAL A 7 -16.27 -10.80 0.60
N LEU A 8 -17.03 -9.82 1.07
CA LEU A 8 -16.49 -8.66 1.75
C LEU A 8 -15.88 -9.08 3.09
N ILE A 9 -14.62 -8.73 3.34
CA ILE A 9 -13.96 -8.94 4.63
C ILE A 9 -13.99 -7.63 5.40
N ILE A 10 -14.55 -7.63 6.61
CA ILE A 10 -14.51 -6.49 7.52
C ILE A 10 -13.92 -6.94 8.85
N VAL A 11 -12.87 -6.26 9.29
CA VAL A 11 -12.16 -6.54 10.53
C VAL A 11 -11.96 -5.26 11.32
N GLU A 12 -12.52 -5.20 12.52
CA GLU A 12 -12.39 -4.03 13.41
C GLU A 12 -11.08 -4.05 14.20
N TYR A 13 -10.71 -5.21 14.77
CA TYR A 13 -9.51 -5.33 15.58
C TYR A 13 -8.92 -6.72 15.53
N VAL A 14 -7.64 -6.83 15.19
CA VAL A 14 -6.85 -8.05 15.29
C VAL A 14 -5.51 -7.74 15.96
N HIS A 15 -5.09 -8.63 16.86
CA HIS A 15 -3.80 -8.50 17.55
C HIS A 15 -2.66 -9.27 16.86
N ASP A 16 -3.00 -10.22 16.01
CA ASP A 16 -2.10 -11.14 15.32
C ASP A 16 -2.19 -10.88 13.81
N ALA A 17 -1.94 -11.87 12.97
CA ALA A 17 -2.02 -11.72 11.52
C ALA A 17 -3.43 -11.86 10.93
N ILE A 18 -3.70 -11.10 9.86
CA ILE A 18 -4.77 -11.36 8.89
C ILE A 18 -4.12 -11.98 7.66
N ILE A 19 -4.56 -13.18 7.28
CA ILE A 19 -4.03 -13.89 6.08
C ILE A 19 -5.18 -14.19 5.13
N VAL A 20 -5.04 -13.72 3.89
CA VAL A 20 -6.07 -13.80 2.87
C VAL A 20 -5.46 -14.25 1.54
N GLU A 21 -5.89 -15.41 1.04
CA GLU A 21 -5.38 -15.96 -0.23
C GLU A 21 -6.08 -15.36 -1.46
N TYR A 22 -7.41 -15.25 -1.43
CA TYR A 22 -8.18 -14.76 -2.57
C TYR A 22 -9.48 -14.12 -2.13
N VAL A 23 -9.73 -12.90 -2.59
CA VAL A 23 -11.00 -12.18 -2.40
C VAL A 23 -11.40 -11.50 -3.71
N HIS A 24 -12.70 -11.49 -3.98
CA HIS A 24 -13.24 -10.80 -5.15
C HIS A 24 -13.84 -9.43 -4.82
N ASP A 25 -14.30 -9.22 -3.58
CA ASP A 25 -14.77 -7.93 -3.08
C ASP A 25 -13.69 -7.30 -2.17
N ALA A 26 -14.02 -6.15 -1.59
CA ALA A 26 -13.12 -5.40 -0.73
C ALA A 26 -12.68 -6.12 0.57
N ILE A 27 -11.54 -5.68 1.08
CA ILE A 27 -11.03 -5.97 2.42
C ILE A 27 -10.97 -4.65 3.18
N ILE A 28 -11.67 -4.56 4.31
CA ILE A 28 -11.71 -3.37 5.17
C ILE A 28 -11.18 -3.74 6.56
N VAL A 29 -10.11 -3.08 7.00
CA VAL A 29 -9.44 -3.37 8.27
C VAL A 29 -9.17 -2.08 9.04
N GLU A 30 -9.70 -1.97 10.26
CA GLU A 30 -9.49 -0.77 11.09
C GLU A 30 -8.19 -0.85 11.90
N TYR A 31 -7.94 -1.95 12.63
CA TYR A 31 -6.75 -2.05 13.46
C TYR A 31 -6.10 -3.45 13.44
N VAL A 32 -4.81 -3.48 13.12
CA VAL A 32 -3.95 -4.66 13.22
C VAL A 32 -2.68 -4.34 13.97
N HIS A 33 -2.35 -5.16 14.97
CA HIS A 33 -1.08 -5.01 15.68
C HIS A 33 0.08 -5.74 14.99
N ASP A 34 -0.17 -6.86 14.32
CA ASP A 34 0.88 -7.61 13.63
C ASP A 34 0.77 -7.38 12.12
N GLU A 35 0.53 -8.43 11.33
CA GLU A 35 0.66 -8.39 9.88
C GLU A 35 -0.69 -8.46 9.15
N ILE A 36 -0.76 -7.83 7.97
CA ILE A 36 -1.78 -8.11 6.96
C ILE A 36 -1.08 -8.74 5.76
N ILE A 37 -1.44 -9.98 5.41
CA ILE A 37 -0.90 -10.70 4.25
C ILE A 37 -2.03 -11.02 3.29
N VAL A 38 -1.94 -10.52 2.06
CA VAL A 38 -2.97 -10.68 1.04
C VAL A 38 -2.36 -11.06 -0.30
N GLU A 39 -2.73 -12.22 -0.85
CA GLU A 39 -2.19 -12.69 -2.13
C GLU A 39 -2.97 -12.12 -3.33
N TYR A 40 -4.30 -12.16 -3.32
CA TYR A 40 -5.09 -11.65 -4.45
C TYR A 40 -6.39 -10.98 -4.03
N VAL A 41 -6.57 -9.73 -4.49
CA VAL A 41 -7.84 -8.99 -4.38
C VAL A 41 -8.22 -8.42 -5.75
N HIS A 42 -9.49 -8.55 -6.11
CA HIS A 42 -10.01 -7.99 -7.37
C HIS A 42 -10.56 -6.56 -7.22
N ASP A 43 -10.85 -6.16 -6.00
CA ASP A 43 -11.50 -4.91 -5.61
C ASP A 43 -10.56 -4.20 -4.60
N GLU A 44 -11.09 -3.32 -3.76
CA GLU A 44 -10.33 -2.46 -2.86
C GLU A 44 -9.71 -3.17 -1.62
N ILE A 45 -8.54 -2.71 -1.18
CA ILE A 45 -8.03 -2.92 0.19
C ILE A 45 -8.03 -1.58 0.93
N ILE A 46 -8.73 -1.49 2.05
CA ILE A 46 -8.77 -0.31 2.91
C ILE A 46 -8.27 -0.68 4.30
N VAL A 47 -7.22 0.01 4.75
CA VAL A 47 -6.57 -0.25 6.03
C VAL A 47 -6.33 1.06 6.80
N ASP A 48 -6.92 1.20 7.99
CA ASP A 48 -6.74 2.43 8.77
C ASP A 48 -5.42 2.40 9.58
N TYR A 49 -5.18 1.34 10.37
CA TYR A 49 -3.99 1.27 11.24
C TYR A 49 -3.34 -0.10 11.27
N VAL A 50 -2.05 -0.15 10.96
CA VAL A 50 -1.18 -1.33 11.15
C VAL A 50 0.07 -0.96 11.93
N HIS A 51 0.38 -1.74 12.96
CA HIS A 51 1.60 -1.52 13.74
C HIS A 51 2.84 -2.21 13.16
N ASN A 52 2.68 -3.32 12.44
CA ASN A 52 3.81 -4.03 11.87
C ASN A 52 3.81 -3.86 10.34
N GLU A 53 3.42 -4.89 9.59
CA GLU A 53 3.59 -4.94 8.13
C GLU A 53 2.28 -5.13 7.38
N ILE A 54 2.22 -4.56 6.16
CA ILE A 54 1.24 -4.90 5.13
C ILE A 54 2.00 -5.52 3.95
N ILE A 55 1.65 -6.75 3.58
CA ILE A 55 2.21 -7.48 2.45
C ILE A 55 1.09 -7.83 1.48
N VAL A 56 1.19 -7.33 0.25
CA VAL A 56 0.17 -7.53 -0.78
C VAL A 56 0.80 -7.94 -2.11
N ASP A 57 0.43 -9.11 -2.64
CA ASP A 57 1.00 -9.56 -3.91
C ASP A 57 0.26 -8.93 -5.11
N TYR A 58 -1.07 -9.05 -5.19
CA TYR A 58 -1.83 -8.55 -6.33
C TYR A 58 -3.17 -7.90 -5.96
N VAL A 59 -3.35 -6.66 -6.41
CA VAL A 59 -4.63 -5.94 -6.35
C VAL A 59 -4.99 -5.41 -7.74
N HIS A 60 -6.23 -5.66 -8.16
CA HIS A 60 -6.73 -5.17 -9.44
C HIS A 60 -7.34 -3.77 -9.38
N ASP A 61 -7.78 -3.34 -8.21
CA ASP A 61 -8.36 -2.02 -8.00
C ASP A 61 -7.40 -1.19 -7.12
N GLU A 62 -7.91 -0.62 -6.04
CA GLU A 62 -7.20 0.36 -5.21
C GLU A 62 -6.70 -0.24 -3.88
N ILE A 63 -5.59 0.31 -3.37
CA ILE A 63 -5.13 0.12 -1.99
C ILE A 63 -5.10 1.47 -1.29
N PHE A 64 -5.80 1.58 -0.16
CA PHE A 64 -5.76 2.74 0.73
C PHE A 64 -5.22 2.36 2.10
N VAL A 65 -4.21 3.09 2.55
CA VAL A 65 -3.62 2.90 3.87
C VAL A 65 -3.44 4.23 4.59
N GLU A 66 -4.07 4.40 5.76
CA GLU A 66 -3.94 5.64 6.54
C GLU A 66 -2.63 5.64 7.36
N TYR A 67 -2.37 4.59 8.15
CA TYR A 67 -1.19 4.56 9.02
C TYR A 67 -0.51 3.19 9.10
N VAL A 68 0.79 3.18 8.84
CA VAL A 68 1.69 2.01 9.09
C VAL A 68 2.91 2.43 9.87
N HIS A 69 3.25 1.64 10.90
CA HIS A 69 4.44 1.92 11.70
C HIS A 69 5.70 1.23 11.20
N GLU A 70 5.66 0.02 10.65
CA GLU A 70 6.84 -0.58 10.03
C GLU A 70 6.75 -0.45 8.51
N GLU A 71 6.27 -1.46 7.81
CA GLU A 71 6.50 -1.59 6.37
C GLU A 71 5.22 -1.82 5.55
N ILE A 72 5.21 -1.30 4.32
CA ILE A 72 4.27 -1.70 3.28
C ILE A 72 5.04 -2.29 2.10
N ILE A 73 4.74 -3.54 1.75
CA ILE A 73 5.30 -4.25 0.62
C ILE A 73 4.18 -4.60 -0.36
N VAL A 74 4.27 -4.12 -1.59
CA VAL A 74 3.30 -4.43 -2.64
C VAL A 74 3.96 -4.85 -3.95
N GLU A 75 3.61 -6.01 -4.49
CA GLU A 75 4.15 -6.46 -5.78
C GLU A 75 3.41 -5.81 -6.96
N TYR A 76 2.08 -5.86 -6.98
CA TYR A 76 1.30 -5.37 -8.12
C TYR A 76 -0.01 -4.68 -7.72
N VAL A 77 -0.17 -3.43 -8.17
CA VAL A 77 -1.44 -2.69 -8.15
C VAL A 77 -1.79 -2.23 -9.56
N HIS A 78 -3.01 -2.48 -10.01
CA HIS A 78 -3.44 -2.06 -11.33
C HIS A 78 -4.04 -0.65 -11.36
N ASP A 79 -4.70 -0.21 -10.29
CA ASP A 79 -5.28 1.13 -10.22
C ASP A 79 -4.43 2.02 -9.30
N GLU A 80 -4.95 2.45 -8.15
CA GLU A 80 -4.31 3.39 -7.25
C GLU A 80 -3.68 2.70 -6.02
N PHE A 81 -2.49 3.16 -5.63
CA PHE A 81 -1.88 2.85 -4.34
C PHE A 81 -1.68 4.15 -3.55
N ILE A 82 -2.45 4.31 -2.47
CA ILE A 82 -2.55 5.55 -1.72
C ILE A 82 -2.20 5.31 -0.26
N VAL A 83 -1.23 6.08 0.25
CA VAL A 83 -0.77 6.00 1.64
C VAL A 83 -0.63 7.37 2.29
N GLU A 84 -1.22 7.56 3.47
CA GLU A 84 -1.11 8.83 4.20
C GLU A 84 0.17 8.88 5.05
N TYR A 85 0.39 7.91 5.95
CA TYR A 85 1.56 7.90 6.84
C TYR A 85 2.24 6.53 6.93
N VAL A 86 3.56 6.52 6.67
CA VAL A 86 4.45 5.39 6.99
C VAL A 86 5.64 5.87 7.79
N HIS A 87 6.00 5.13 8.83
CA HIS A 87 7.18 5.47 9.62
C HIS A 87 8.46 4.85 9.07
N GLU A 88 8.50 3.56 8.73
CA GLU A 88 9.71 2.97 8.15
C GLU A 88 9.67 3.04 6.62
N GLU A 89 9.11 2.03 5.95
CA GLU A 89 9.40 1.78 4.54
C GLU A 89 8.15 1.50 3.69
N ILE A 90 8.19 1.97 2.44
CA ILE A 90 7.27 1.55 1.38
C ILE A 90 8.10 0.93 0.25
N ILE A 91 7.78 -0.31 -0.11
CA ILE A 91 8.39 -1.04 -1.22
C ILE A 91 7.29 -1.45 -2.19
N VAL A 92 7.35 -0.96 -3.43
CA VAL A 92 6.39 -1.32 -4.48
C VAL A 92 7.07 -1.73 -5.78
N GLU A 93 6.77 -2.91 -6.31
CA GLU A 93 7.35 -3.36 -7.58
C GLU A 93 6.62 -2.72 -8.79
N TYR A 94 5.29 -2.74 -8.81
CA TYR A 94 4.53 -2.25 -9.95
C TYR A 94 3.21 -1.57 -9.59
N VAL A 95 3.01 -0.36 -10.11
CA VAL A 95 1.72 0.35 -10.13
C VAL A 95 1.38 0.76 -11.56
N HIS A 96 0.15 0.47 -12.01
CA HIS A 96 -0.29 0.85 -13.35
C HIS A 96 -0.99 2.20 -13.44
N ASP A 97 -1.64 2.71 -12.39
CA ASP A 97 -2.20 4.06 -12.45
C ASP A 97 -1.40 5.01 -11.55
N GLU A 98 -1.85 5.22 -10.32
CA GLU A 98 -1.31 6.25 -9.44
C GLU A 98 -0.64 5.65 -8.18
N PHE A 99 0.57 6.11 -7.87
CA PHE A 99 1.24 5.90 -6.59
C PHE A 99 1.28 7.22 -5.83
N ILE A 100 0.52 7.33 -4.74
CA ILE A 100 0.37 8.57 -3.97
C ILE A 100 0.78 8.33 -2.52
N VAL A 101 1.71 9.13 -2.02
CA VAL A 101 2.15 9.07 -0.63
C VAL A 101 2.27 10.45 -0.01
N GLU A 102 1.58 10.69 1.11
CA GLU A 102 1.67 11.99 1.81
C GLU A 102 2.93 12.08 2.67
N TYR A 103 3.16 11.12 3.57
CA TYR A 103 4.27 11.17 4.52
C TYR A 103 4.98 9.82 4.71
N VAL A 104 6.29 9.81 4.49
CA VAL A 104 7.19 8.71 4.90
C VAL A 104 8.36 9.23 5.71
N HIS A 105 8.66 8.58 6.83
CA HIS A 105 9.79 8.98 7.65
C HIS A 105 11.12 8.40 7.18
N ASN A 106 11.21 7.16 6.71
CA ASN A 106 12.47 6.65 6.17
C ASN A 106 12.46 6.59 4.64
N GLU A 107 12.05 5.47 4.05
CA GLU A 107 12.35 5.18 2.65
C GLU A 107 11.12 4.83 1.81
N ILE A 108 11.14 5.27 0.54
CA ILE A 108 10.24 4.78 -0.50
C ILE A 108 11.09 4.15 -1.61
N THR A 109 10.79 2.92 -1.97
CA THR A 109 11.38 2.21 -3.12
C THR A 109 10.28 1.80 -4.08
N VAL A 110 10.34 2.27 -5.33
CA VAL A 110 9.38 1.90 -6.38
C VAL A 110 10.10 1.48 -7.67
N ASP A 111 9.82 0.28 -8.18
CA ASP A 111 10.50 -0.20 -9.40
C ASP A 111 9.83 0.35 -10.66
N TYR A 112 8.50 0.24 -10.78
CA TYR A 112 7.76 0.69 -11.95
C TYR A 112 6.45 1.38 -11.60
N VAL A 113 6.23 2.57 -12.16
CA VAL A 113 4.91 3.20 -12.24
C VAL A 113 4.59 3.53 -13.70
N HIS A 114 3.38 3.24 -14.15
CA HIS A 114 2.97 3.66 -15.48
C HIS A 114 2.56 5.13 -15.47
N ASP A 115 1.47 5.51 -14.80
CA ASP A 115 0.95 6.88 -14.93
C ASP A 115 1.70 7.86 -14.02
N GLU A 116 1.33 7.93 -12.74
CA GLU A 116 1.74 9.03 -11.88
C GLU A 116 2.34 8.59 -10.54
N ILE A 117 3.44 9.24 -10.15
CA ILE A 117 3.94 9.24 -8.77
C ILE A 117 3.70 10.62 -8.16
N ILE A 118 3.01 10.67 -7.02
CA ILE A 118 2.88 11.86 -6.18
C ILE A 118 3.43 11.55 -4.79
N VAL A 119 4.45 12.30 -4.36
CA VAL A 119 4.94 12.22 -2.97
C VAL A 119 5.09 13.61 -2.36
N GLU A 120 4.54 13.82 -1.16
CA GLU A 120 4.54 15.14 -0.50
C GLU A 120 5.62 15.36 0.57
N TYR A 121 5.96 14.32 1.33
CA TYR A 121 6.99 14.39 2.35
C TYR A 121 7.68 13.04 2.51
N VAL A 122 9.00 13.04 2.29
CA VAL A 122 9.88 11.95 2.68
C VAL A 122 11.06 12.53 3.42
N HIS A 123 11.38 11.96 4.58
CA HIS A 123 12.46 12.48 5.40
C HIS A 123 13.85 11.96 4.99
N ASP A 124 13.98 10.70 4.56
CA ASP A 124 15.28 10.16 4.12
C ASP A 124 15.40 10.03 2.59
N ILE A 125 14.87 8.95 2.00
CA ILE A 125 15.20 8.57 0.61
C ILE A 125 13.96 8.17 -0.19
N ILE A 126 13.93 8.58 -1.46
CA ILE A 126 13.06 8.02 -2.48
C ILE A 126 13.92 7.42 -3.59
N PHE A 127 13.72 6.13 -3.87
CA PHE A 127 14.27 5.45 -5.03
C PHE A 127 13.14 5.08 -6.00
N VAL A 128 13.27 5.51 -7.25
CA VAL A 128 12.34 5.13 -8.33
C VAL A 128 13.14 4.68 -9.55
N GLU A 129 12.92 3.46 -10.04
CA GLU A 129 13.63 2.95 -11.23
C GLU A 129 12.99 3.42 -12.55
N TYR A 130 11.68 3.26 -12.72
CA TYR A 130 10.97 3.63 -13.94
C TYR A 130 9.62 4.29 -13.68
N VAL A 131 9.36 5.39 -14.40
CA VAL A 131 8.03 5.99 -14.52
C VAL A 131 7.73 6.29 -15.98
N HIS A 132 6.52 5.95 -16.46
CA HIS A 132 6.16 6.20 -17.86
C HIS A 132 5.72 7.64 -18.11
N ASP A 133 4.82 8.21 -17.29
CA ASP A 133 4.27 9.55 -17.52
C ASP A 133 4.84 10.62 -16.57
N VAL A 134 4.37 10.68 -15.31
CA VAL A 134 4.57 11.84 -14.44
C VAL A 134 5.17 11.49 -13.07
N ILE A 135 6.07 12.35 -12.60
CA ILE A 135 6.56 12.34 -11.22
C ILE A 135 6.42 13.73 -10.61
N ASN A 136 5.67 13.83 -9.53
CA ASN A 136 5.44 15.04 -8.76
C ASN A 136 5.94 14.87 -7.31
N PHE A 137 6.97 15.62 -6.96
CA PHE A 137 7.49 15.68 -5.60
C PHE A 137 7.31 17.07 -5.01
N SER A 138 6.49 17.16 -3.96
CA SER A 138 6.62 18.20 -2.96
C SER A 138 7.61 17.66 -1.94
N THR A 139 8.68 18.37 -1.59
CA THR A 139 9.56 17.95 -0.50
C THR A 139 9.89 19.15 0.35
N HIS A 140 9.48 19.14 1.61
CA HIS A 140 10.03 20.02 2.63
C HIS A 140 11.17 19.29 3.34
N PHE A 141 12.38 19.36 2.78
CA PHE A 141 13.59 18.95 3.49
C PHE A 141 13.76 19.83 4.73
N ASN A 142 13.39 19.31 5.91
CA ASN A 142 13.88 19.87 7.16
C ASN A 142 15.34 19.45 7.31
N SER A 143 16.24 20.28 6.77
CA SER A 143 17.67 20.17 7.02
C SER A 143 17.93 20.22 8.53
N LEU A 144 18.53 19.17 9.09
CA LEU A 144 19.33 19.23 10.32
C LEU A 144 20.82 19.17 9.97
#